data_AF-A0A661JKJ3-F1
#
_entry.id   AF-A0A661JKJ3-F1
#
_cell.length_a   1.000
_cell.length_b   1.000
_cell.length_c   1.000
_cell.angle_alpha   90.00
_cell.angle_beta   90.00
_cell.angle_gamma   90.00
#
_symmetry.space_group_name_H-M   'P 1'
#
loop_
_entity.id
_entity.type
_entity.pdbx_description
1 polymer ?
#
loop_
_entity_poly.entity_id
_entity_poly.type
_entity_poly.pdbx_seq_one_letter_code
_entity_poly.pdbx_strand_id
1 'polypeptide(L)'
;APGRMERKIPTIAQIHNHRSGGMKLLVVLGEGGHTKELLNLVDLLGDAYDYHYIISKEDNLSANRIKYLGPIYRLPRPRGKRARTLIAIVRTILAGTRSLWILLRVRPAAILSTGPAIAVPVSIIGKLLGVRIIFVETGSRIKSLSLTGRIMYRWADLFFVQWPHLADKLPRAVYAGRLV
;
A
#
# COMPACT_ATOMS: atom_id res chain seq x y z
N ALA A 1 13.68 -24.02 -26.97
CA ALA A 1 14.33 -23.39 -25.81
C ALA A 1 14.97 -22.08 -26.25
N PRO A 2 14.60 -20.95 -25.63
CA PRO A 2 15.66 -20.03 -25.22
C PRO A 2 15.40 -19.34 -23.86
N GLY A 3 16.44 -19.34 -23.02
CA GLY A 3 16.91 -18.22 -22.21
C GLY A 3 15.90 -17.47 -21.33
N ARG A 4 15.45 -18.09 -20.23
CA ARG A 4 14.84 -17.38 -19.11
C ARG A 4 15.95 -16.60 -18.39
N MET A 5 16.12 -15.32 -18.71
CA MET A 5 16.97 -14.40 -17.95
C MET A 5 16.51 -14.39 -16.49
N GLU A 6 17.20 -15.12 -15.62
CA GLU A 6 17.14 -14.94 -14.18
C GLU A 6 17.61 -13.53 -13.85
N ARG A 7 16.67 -12.62 -13.62
CA ARG A 7 17.00 -11.34 -12.98
C ARG A 7 17.45 -11.66 -11.56
N LYS A 8 18.77 -11.65 -11.36
CA LYS A 8 19.43 -11.79 -10.06
C LYS A 8 18.74 -10.84 -9.06
N ILE A 9 18.25 -11.43 -7.98
CA ILE A 9 17.75 -10.71 -6.81
C ILE A 9 18.92 -9.86 -6.29
N PRO A 10 18.81 -8.53 -6.23
CA PRO A 10 19.93 -7.70 -5.80
C PRO A 10 20.29 -8.02 -4.35
N THR A 11 21.58 -8.26 -4.14
CA THR A 11 22.20 -8.60 -2.86
C THR A 11 22.07 -7.43 -1.89
N ILE A 12 21.98 -7.73 -0.59
CA ILE A 12 21.79 -6.81 0.55
C ILE A 12 22.72 -5.57 0.52
N ALA A 13 23.84 -5.63 -0.21
CA ALA A 13 24.84 -4.56 -0.32
C ALA A 13 24.42 -3.35 -1.19
N GLN A 14 23.39 -3.44 -2.05
CA GLN A 14 22.98 -2.31 -2.91
C GLN A 14 21.96 -1.36 -2.24
N ILE A 15 21.75 -1.47 -0.93
CA ILE A 15 20.76 -0.72 -0.13
C ILE A 15 21.25 0.71 0.22
N HIS A 16 22.47 1.12 -0.13
CA HIS A 16 23.02 2.41 0.29
C HIS A 16 23.19 3.41 -0.86
N ASN A 17 22.07 3.98 -1.31
CA ASN A 17 22.08 5.36 -1.80
C ASN A 17 20.80 6.08 -1.33
N HIS A 18 20.63 6.17 -0.01
CA HIS A 18 19.56 6.95 0.59
C HIS A 18 19.92 8.44 0.47
N ARG A 19 19.07 9.21 -0.22
CA ARG A 19 19.04 10.67 -0.03
C ARG A 19 18.48 10.96 1.36
N SER A 20 19.39 11.16 2.30
CA SER A 20 19.14 11.60 3.68
C SER A 20 18.48 12.99 3.68
N GLY A 21 17.16 13.06 3.53
CA GLY A 21 16.42 14.34 3.58
C GLY A 21 15.00 14.34 3.01
N GLY A 22 14.61 13.31 2.25
CA GLY A 22 13.24 13.19 1.72
C GLY A 22 12.21 12.77 2.77
N MET A 23 10.96 13.22 2.62
CA MET A 23 9.86 12.71 3.42
C MET A 23 9.67 11.21 3.16
N LYS A 24 9.61 10.42 4.24
CA LYS A 24 9.40 8.97 4.14
C LYS A 24 7.94 8.64 3.83
N LEU A 25 7.71 7.90 2.76
CA LEU A 25 6.39 7.46 2.33
C LEU A 25 6.29 5.93 2.42
N LEU A 26 5.36 5.44 3.23
CA LEU A 26 5.09 4.00 3.35
C LEU A 26 3.99 3.59 2.37
N VAL A 27 4.35 2.86 1.32
CA VAL A 27 3.46 2.40 0.27
C VAL A 27 3.02 0.97 0.57
N VAL A 28 1.72 0.77 0.82
CA VAL A 28 1.12 -0.55 1.08
C VAL A 28 0.55 -1.09 -0.23
N LEU A 29 1.31 -1.95 -0.89
CA LEU A 29 0.94 -2.54 -2.17
C LEU A 29 -0.06 -3.68 -1.95
N GLY A 30 -1.07 -3.71 -2.84
CA GLY A 30 -1.99 -4.83 -2.97
C GLY A 30 -1.41 -5.94 -3.84
N GLU A 31 -2.30 -6.70 -4.48
CA GLU A 31 -1.93 -7.68 -5.50
C GLU A 31 -2.64 -7.35 -6.81
N GLY A 32 -2.03 -7.74 -7.93
CA GLY A 32 -2.63 -7.60 -9.26
C GLY A 32 -2.84 -6.13 -9.67
N GLY A 33 -4.07 -5.78 -10.06
CA GLY A 33 -4.42 -4.44 -10.56
C GLY A 33 -4.16 -3.32 -9.55
N HIS A 34 -4.37 -3.59 -8.25
CA HIS A 34 -4.12 -2.62 -7.18
C HIS A 34 -2.64 -2.22 -7.08
N THR A 35 -1.73 -3.16 -7.35
CA THR A 35 -0.29 -2.88 -7.40
C THR A 35 0.03 -1.95 -8.55
N LYS A 36 -0.52 -2.22 -9.75
CA LYS A 36 -0.27 -1.39 -10.93
C LYS A 36 -0.74 0.06 -10.70
N GLU A 37 -1.95 0.24 -10.18
CA GLU A 37 -2.49 1.57 -9.86
C GLU A 37 -1.58 2.34 -8.89
N LEU A 38 -1.11 1.67 -7.83
CA LEU A 38 -0.29 2.33 -6.81
C LEU A 38 1.14 2.60 -7.27
N LEU A 39 1.72 1.71 -8.08
CA LEU A 39 3.03 1.94 -8.67
C LEU A 39 3.01 3.04 -9.73
N ASN A 40 1.96 3.13 -10.54
CA ASN A 40 1.76 4.27 -11.44
C ASN A 40 1.74 5.59 -10.66
N LEU A 41 1.07 5.63 -9.51
CA LEU A 41 1.06 6.81 -8.66
C LEU A 41 2.45 7.11 -8.08
N VAL A 42 3.19 6.10 -7.64
CA VAL A 42 4.60 6.24 -7.21
C VAL A 42 5.47 6.78 -8.35
N ASP A 43 5.25 6.31 -9.58
CA ASP A 43 5.99 6.79 -10.75
C ASP A 43 5.72 8.27 -11.06
N LEU A 44 4.48 8.73 -10.86
CA LEU A 44 4.12 10.16 -10.97
C LEU A 44 4.74 11.01 -9.85
N LEU A 45 4.92 10.45 -8.66
CA LEU A 45 5.55 11.14 -7.52
C LEU A 45 7.08 11.26 -7.69
N GLY A 46 7.69 10.46 -8.56
CA GLY A 46 9.12 10.57 -8.89
C GLY A 46 10.06 10.18 -7.75
N ASP A 47 11.29 10.70 -7.76
CA ASP A 47 12.32 10.46 -6.74
C ASP A 47 12.25 11.44 -5.55
N ALA A 48 11.13 12.15 -5.38
CA ALA A 48 10.96 13.17 -4.35
C ALA A 48 10.81 12.62 -2.92
N TYR A 49 10.50 11.33 -2.78
CA TYR A 49 10.20 10.69 -1.50
C TYR A 49 11.14 9.52 -1.23
N ASP A 50 11.38 9.25 0.05
CA ASP A 50 12.04 8.03 0.50
C ASP A 50 10.98 6.93 0.66
N TYR A 51 10.90 6.04 -0.33
CA TYR A 51 9.85 5.04 -0.39
C TYR A 51 10.18 3.82 0.46
N HIS A 52 9.22 3.41 1.28
CA HIS A 52 9.21 2.13 1.96
C HIS A 52 8.00 1.34 1.48
N TYR A 53 8.15 0.04 1.24
CA TYR A 53 7.08 -0.77 0.66
C TYR A 53 6.64 -1.86 1.63
N ILE A 54 5.32 -2.03 1.78
CA ILE A 54 4.73 -3.22 2.38
C ILE A 54 4.07 -4.03 1.26
N ILE A 55 4.45 -5.30 1.15
CA ILE A 55 3.85 -6.24 0.21
C ILE A 55 3.29 -7.47 0.94
N SER A 56 2.30 -8.13 0.34
CA SER A 56 1.84 -9.45 0.78
C SER A 56 2.97 -10.46 0.62
N LYS A 57 3.18 -11.33 1.62
CA LYS A 57 4.24 -12.38 1.58
C LYS A 57 4.09 -13.32 0.37
N GLU A 58 2.88 -13.46 -0.15
CA GLU A 58 2.53 -14.31 -1.30
C GLU A 58 2.75 -13.62 -2.66
N ASP A 59 3.07 -12.32 -2.67
CA ASP A 59 3.17 -11.52 -3.89
C ASP A 59 4.61 -11.15 -4.24
N ASN A 60 5.30 -12.09 -4.91
CA ASN A 60 6.64 -11.86 -5.45
C ASN A 60 6.64 -11.06 -6.76
N LEU A 61 5.50 -10.96 -7.45
CA LEU A 61 5.40 -10.29 -8.75
C LEU A 61 5.38 -8.77 -8.60
N SER A 62 4.76 -8.27 -7.54
CA SER A 62 4.70 -6.83 -7.24
C SER A 62 6.08 -6.24 -6.96
N ALA A 63 6.97 -6.97 -6.29
CA ALA A 63 8.33 -6.50 -6.00
C ALA A 63 9.15 -6.21 -7.28
N ASN A 64 8.95 -7.02 -8.33
CA ASN A 64 9.67 -6.87 -9.60
C ASN A 64 9.20 -5.67 -10.45
N ARG A 65 8.10 -5.01 -10.06
CA ARG A 65 7.55 -3.85 -10.77
C ARG A 65 7.93 -2.52 -10.13
N ILE A 66 8.59 -2.55 -8.97
CA ILE A 66 9.02 -1.34 -8.25
C ILE A 66 10.20 -0.71 -9.00
N LYS A 67 10.02 0.53 -9.46
CA LYS A 67 11.05 1.32 -10.15
C LYS A 67 11.92 2.10 -9.17
N TYR A 68 11.31 2.73 -8.17
CA TYR A 68 12.00 3.48 -7.11
C TYR A 68 12.36 2.55 -5.96
N LEU A 69 13.66 2.29 -5.79
CA LEU A 69 14.13 1.30 -4.83
C LEU A 69 13.95 1.80 -3.39
N GLY A 70 13.56 0.89 -2.51
CA GLY A 70 13.38 1.16 -1.09
C GLY A 70 13.18 -0.12 -0.28
N PRO A 71 13.23 -0.06 1.06
CA PRO A 71 13.07 -1.24 1.90
C PRO A 71 11.70 -1.90 1.71
N ILE A 72 11.69 -3.22 1.47
CA ILE A 72 10.46 -4.01 1.27
C ILE A 72 10.18 -4.89 2.50
N TYR A 73 9.05 -4.65 3.15
CA TYR A 73 8.55 -5.42 4.28
C TYR A 73 7.43 -6.37 3.81
N ARG A 74 7.55 -7.65 4.16
CA ARG A 74 6.57 -8.68 3.76
C ARG A 74 5.66 -9.02 4.94
N LEU A 75 4.35 -8.80 4.78
CA LEU A 75 3.35 -9.18 5.78
C LEU A 75 2.52 -10.39 5.33
N PRO A 76 2.25 -11.36 6.22
CA PRO A 76 1.34 -12.46 5.91
C PRO A 76 -0.08 -11.93 5.73
N ARG A 77 -0.84 -12.53 4.81
CA ARG A 77 -2.19 -12.08 4.50
C ARG A 77 -3.17 -12.38 5.66
N PRO A 78 -4.01 -11.40 6.06
CA PRO A 78 -5.08 -11.62 7.02
C PRO A 78 -6.19 -12.56 6.52
N ARG A 79 -6.47 -12.54 5.21
CA ARG A 79 -7.56 -13.33 4.59
C ARG A 79 -7.01 -14.33 3.59
N GLY A 80 -7.11 -15.61 3.91
CA GLY A 80 -7.11 -16.68 2.91
C GLY A 80 -8.53 -16.91 2.40
N LYS A 81 -8.70 -17.29 1.12
CA LYS A 81 -10.01 -17.57 0.46
C LYS A 81 -10.89 -18.63 1.18
N ARG A 82 -10.38 -19.33 2.20
CA ARG A 82 -11.05 -20.39 2.97
C ARG A 82 -10.79 -20.35 4.49
N ALA A 83 -10.20 -19.28 5.04
CA ALA A 83 -9.79 -19.30 6.45
C ALA A 83 -10.98 -19.00 7.39
N ARG A 84 -11.25 -19.92 8.33
CA ARG A 84 -12.18 -19.70 9.46
C ARG A 84 -11.89 -18.36 10.13
N THR A 85 -12.93 -17.57 10.42
CA THR A 85 -12.88 -16.19 10.93
C THR A 85 -11.86 -15.97 12.07
N LEU A 86 -11.67 -16.97 12.94
CA LEU A 86 -10.70 -16.94 14.03
C LEU A 86 -9.23 -16.88 13.57
N ILE A 87 -8.85 -17.67 12.56
CA ILE A 87 -7.49 -17.68 11.99
C ILE A 87 -7.21 -16.34 11.30
N ALA A 88 -8.22 -15.74 10.70
CA ALA A 88 -8.11 -14.42 10.10
C ALA A 88 -7.87 -13.33 11.16
N ILE A 89 -8.52 -13.42 12.32
CA ILE A 89 -8.31 -12.49 13.45
C ILE A 89 -6.88 -12.61 13.99
N VAL A 90 -6.40 -13.82 14.29
CA VAL A 90 -5.03 -14.02 14.80
C VAL A 90 -3.99 -13.51 13.79
N ARG A 91 -4.19 -13.79 12.50
CA ARG A 91 -3.32 -13.25 11.44
C ARG A 91 -3.39 -11.74 11.32
N THR A 92 -4.56 -11.14 11.55
CA THR A 92 -4.72 -9.67 11.60
C THR A 92 -3.97 -9.07 12.78
N ILE A 93 -4.03 -9.70 13.95
CA ILE A 93 -3.29 -9.25 15.14
C ILE A 93 -1.78 -9.37 14.92
N LEU A 94 -1.30 -10.50 14.38
CA LEU A 94 0.12 -10.68 14.03
C LEU A 94 0.59 -9.72 12.94
N ALA A 95 -0.26 -9.46 11.94
CA ALA A 95 0.01 -8.42 10.95
C ALA A 95 0.05 -7.05 11.62
N GLY A 96 -0.84 -6.77 12.56
CA GLY A 96 -0.89 -5.53 13.34
C GLY A 96 0.38 -5.31 14.17
N THR A 97 0.84 -6.30 14.93
CA THR A 97 2.06 -6.18 15.75
C THR A 97 3.30 -5.96 14.89
N ARG A 98 3.43 -6.68 13.77
CA ARG A 98 4.52 -6.43 12.81
C ARG A 98 4.39 -5.07 12.13
N SER A 99 3.19 -4.65 11.78
CA SER A 99 2.93 -3.33 11.19
C SER A 99 3.32 -2.22 12.16
N LEU A 100 2.98 -2.36 13.44
CA LEU A 100 3.39 -1.45 14.50
C LEU A 100 4.91 -1.35 14.59
N TRP A 101 5.62 -2.49 14.60
CA TRP A 101 7.09 -2.49 14.62
C TRP A 101 7.70 -1.80 13.39
N ILE A 102 7.15 -2.05 12.19
CA ILE A 102 7.59 -1.37 10.96
C ILE A 102 7.35 0.14 11.06
N LEU A 103 6.16 0.57 11.50
CA LEU A 103 5.80 1.98 11.63
C LEU A 103 6.70 2.71 12.63
N LEU A 104 6.99 2.09 13.78
CA LEU A 104 7.88 2.66 14.80
C LEU A 104 9.34 2.74 14.33
N ARG A 105 9.78 1.78 13.49
CA ARG A 105 11.15 1.76 12.94
C ARG A 105 11.33 2.73 11.77
N VAL A 106 10.38 2.75 10.83
CA VAL A 106 10.44 3.58 9.63
C VAL A 106 10.11 5.04 9.95
N ARG A 107 9.11 5.26 10.81
CA ARG A 107 8.49 6.57 11.11
C ARG A 107 8.12 7.33 9.83
N PRO A 108 7.22 6.77 9.00
CA PRO A 108 6.81 7.43 7.76
C PRO A 108 6.01 8.70 8.06
N ALA A 109 6.14 9.72 7.21
CA ALA A 109 5.32 10.92 7.27
C ALA A 109 3.89 10.63 6.78
N ALA A 110 3.74 9.73 5.80
CA ALA A 110 2.45 9.31 5.28
C ALA A 110 2.42 7.82 4.88
N ILE A 111 1.23 7.24 4.89
CA ILE A 111 0.93 5.90 4.38
C ILE A 111 0.07 6.05 3.12
N LEU A 112 0.49 5.43 2.03
CA LEU A 112 -0.21 5.43 0.75
C LEU A 112 -0.72 4.01 0.43
N SER A 113 -2.01 3.84 0.15
CA SER A 113 -2.60 2.50 -0.10
C SER A 113 -3.82 2.50 -1.04
N THR A 114 -4.00 1.40 -1.80
CA THR A 114 -5.08 1.23 -2.81
C THR A 114 -6.12 0.13 -2.50
N GLY A 115 -6.33 -0.18 -1.22
CA GLY A 115 -7.41 -1.08 -0.78
C GLY A 115 -7.14 -2.58 -0.56
N PRO A 116 -5.92 -3.11 -0.38
CA PRO A 116 -5.76 -4.48 0.07
C PRO A 116 -6.22 -4.65 1.53
N ALA A 117 -6.61 -5.88 1.91
CA ALA A 117 -7.06 -6.19 3.27
C ALA A 117 -6.01 -5.87 4.37
N ILE A 118 -4.72 -5.78 4.01
CA ILE A 118 -3.62 -5.42 4.92
C ILE A 118 -3.57 -3.90 5.17
N ALA A 119 -4.07 -3.08 4.24
CA ALA A 119 -4.00 -1.63 4.36
C ALA A 119 -4.81 -1.09 5.54
N VAL A 120 -5.95 -1.71 5.86
CA VAL A 120 -6.81 -1.25 6.98
C VAL A 120 -6.09 -1.29 8.33
N PRO A 121 -5.59 -2.46 8.81
CA PRO A 121 -4.91 -2.50 10.09
C PRO A 121 -3.64 -1.65 10.11
N VAL A 122 -2.85 -1.63 9.04
CA VAL A 122 -1.64 -0.78 8.94
C VAL A 122 -2.00 0.70 9.07
N SER A 123 -3.04 1.14 8.36
CA SER A 123 -3.43 2.55 8.34
C SER A 123 -4.06 3.00 9.64
N ILE A 124 -4.88 2.17 10.29
CA ILE A 124 -5.45 2.50 11.60
C ILE A 124 -4.33 2.65 12.64
N ILE A 125 -3.39 1.70 12.69
CA ILE A 125 -2.25 1.78 13.61
C ILE A 125 -1.39 3.01 13.29
N GLY A 126 -1.12 3.27 12.02
CA GLY A 126 -0.39 4.48 11.59
C GLY A 126 -1.09 5.76 12.02
N LYS A 127 -2.43 5.82 11.89
CA LYS A 127 -3.24 6.96 12.29
C LYS A 127 -3.14 7.23 13.79
N LEU A 128 -3.17 6.18 14.61
CA LEU A 128 -2.99 6.27 16.06
C LEU A 128 -1.59 6.76 16.45
N LEU A 129 -0.58 6.54 15.59
CA LEU A 129 0.78 7.06 15.75
C LEU A 129 0.98 8.46 15.14
N GLY A 130 -0.09 9.12 14.67
CA GLY A 130 -0.02 10.45 14.06
C GLY A 130 0.46 10.48 12.61
N VAL A 131 0.57 9.32 11.95
CA VAL A 131 0.95 9.24 10.53
C VAL A 131 -0.23 9.65 9.64
N ARG A 132 0.03 10.45 8.60
CA ARG A 132 -1.01 10.83 7.63
C ARG A 132 -1.42 9.67 6.75
N ILE A 133 -2.71 9.49 6.54
CA ILE A 133 -3.24 8.36 5.77
C ILE A 133 -3.77 8.86 4.44
N ILE A 134 -3.18 8.38 3.35
CA ILE A 134 -3.58 8.65 1.98
C ILE A 134 -4.14 7.34 1.39
N PHE A 135 -5.42 7.35 1.07
CA PHE A 135 -6.11 6.20 0.50
C PHE A 135 -6.62 6.51 -0.89
N VAL A 136 -6.41 5.58 -1.82
CA VAL A 136 -6.90 5.67 -3.19
C VAL A 136 -7.84 4.50 -3.44
N GLU A 137 -9.13 4.78 -3.65
CA GLU A 137 -10.07 3.72 -4.02
C GLU A 137 -9.72 3.18 -5.42
N THR A 138 -9.80 1.86 -5.58
CA THR A 138 -9.50 1.20 -6.85
C THR A 138 -10.46 1.65 -7.96
N GLY A 139 -9.95 1.80 -9.18
CA GLY A 139 -10.75 2.19 -10.34
C GLY A 139 -11.80 1.15 -10.72
N SER A 140 -11.64 -0.10 -10.26
CA SER A 140 -12.65 -1.16 -10.42
C SER A 140 -13.97 -0.87 -9.68
N ARG A 141 -13.97 0.06 -8.73
CA ARG A 141 -15.17 0.49 -8.00
C ARG A 141 -15.80 1.70 -8.67
N ILE A 142 -16.72 1.41 -9.59
CA ILE A 142 -17.47 2.43 -10.33
C ILE A 142 -18.61 2.96 -9.48
N LYS A 143 -19.60 2.13 -9.12
CA LYS A 143 -20.87 2.61 -8.54
C LYS A 143 -20.83 2.88 -7.03
N SER A 144 -19.97 2.18 -6.29
CA SER A 144 -19.92 2.23 -4.83
C SER A 144 -18.53 1.91 -4.29
N LEU A 145 -18.23 2.41 -3.09
CA LEU A 145 -16.98 2.15 -2.38
C LEU A 145 -16.82 0.66 -2.03
N SER A 146 -15.57 0.20 -1.99
CA SER A 146 -15.26 -1.13 -1.46
C SER A 146 -15.52 -1.18 0.05
N LEU A 147 -15.60 -2.39 0.64
CA LEU A 147 -15.70 -2.51 2.11
C LEU A 147 -14.50 -1.83 2.79
N THR A 148 -13.30 -2.05 2.25
CA THR A 148 -12.07 -1.38 2.67
C THR A 148 -12.19 0.13 2.51
N GLY A 149 -12.64 0.61 1.35
CA GLY A 149 -12.79 2.04 1.07
C GLY A 149 -13.81 2.71 1.98
N ARG A 150 -14.93 2.06 2.32
CA ARG A 150 -15.89 2.59 3.31
C ARG A 150 -15.25 2.78 4.69
N ILE A 151 -14.45 1.82 5.13
CA ILE A 151 -13.71 1.93 6.40
C ILE A 151 -12.69 3.08 6.27
N MET A 152 -11.88 3.05 5.23
CA MET A 152 -10.81 4.01 5.00
C MET A 152 -11.32 5.43 4.77
N TYR A 153 -12.51 5.63 4.23
CA TYR A 153 -13.12 6.95 4.09
C TYR A 153 -13.29 7.65 5.45
N ARG A 154 -13.50 6.89 6.53
CA ARG A 154 -13.60 7.45 7.88
C ARG A 154 -12.24 7.77 8.50
N TRP A 155 -11.21 7.00 8.16
CA TRP A 155 -9.89 7.05 8.83
C TRP A 155 -8.82 7.78 8.03
N ALA A 156 -8.97 7.88 6.71
CA ALA A 156 -8.02 8.55 5.83
C ALA A 156 -8.08 10.07 6.00
N ASP A 157 -6.91 10.70 5.91
CA ASP A 157 -6.77 12.15 5.84
C ASP A 157 -7.09 12.64 4.42
N LEU A 158 -6.55 11.94 3.42
CA LEU A 158 -6.84 12.16 2.01
C LEU A 158 -7.44 10.89 1.41
N PHE A 159 -8.58 11.04 0.76
CA PHE A 159 -9.29 9.94 0.13
C PHE A 159 -9.52 10.27 -1.34
N PHE A 160 -8.91 9.49 -2.23
CA PHE A 160 -9.00 9.68 -3.67
C PHE A 160 -9.95 8.67 -4.32
N VAL A 161 -10.75 9.14 -5.27
CA VAL A 161 -11.63 8.33 -6.11
C VAL A 161 -11.31 8.56 -7.59
N GLN A 162 -11.46 7.52 -8.40
CA GLN A 162 -11.17 7.59 -9.83
C GLN A 162 -12.40 7.91 -10.71
N TRP A 163 -13.57 8.10 -10.10
CA TRP A 163 -14.81 8.38 -10.81
C TRP A 163 -15.47 9.65 -10.28
N PRO A 164 -15.87 10.60 -11.15
CA PRO A 164 -16.37 11.90 -10.74
C PRO A 164 -17.67 11.78 -9.91
N HIS A 165 -18.59 10.92 -10.33
CA HIS A 165 -19.86 10.72 -9.62
C HIS A 165 -19.70 10.14 -8.20
N LEU A 166 -18.55 9.55 -7.86
CA LEU A 166 -18.24 9.16 -6.48
C LEU A 166 -17.78 10.35 -5.65
N ALA A 167 -17.04 11.28 -6.25
CA ALA A 167 -16.64 12.53 -5.59
C ALA A 167 -17.87 13.40 -5.28
N ASP A 168 -18.84 13.47 -6.21
CA ASP A 168 -20.09 14.21 -5.99
C ASP A 168 -20.89 13.68 -4.79
N LYS A 169 -20.83 12.37 -4.54
CA LYS A 169 -21.54 11.71 -3.43
C LYS A 169 -20.78 11.73 -2.11
N LEU A 170 -19.48 11.99 -2.15
CA LEU A 170 -18.57 11.84 -1.02
C LEU A 170 -17.82 13.16 -0.82
N PRO A 171 -18.31 14.07 0.03
CA PRO A 171 -17.77 15.43 0.13
C PRO A 171 -16.30 15.51 0.59
N ARG A 172 -15.75 14.44 1.18
CA ARG A 172 -14.31 14.35 1.55
C ARG A 172 -13.45 13.67 0.50
N ALA A 173 -14.05 13.12 -0.56
CA ALA A 173 -13.32 12.42 -1.60
C ALA A 173 -12.82 13.41 -2.66
N VAL A 174 -11.57 13.24 -3.07
CA VAL A 174 -10.95 14.02 -4.14
C VAL A 174 -10.92 13.18 -5.40
N TYR A 175 -11.40 13.74 -6.51
CA TYR A 175 -11.30 13.07 -7.80
C TYR A 175 -9.84 13.09 -8.30
N ALA A 176 -9.28 11.91 -8.56
CA ALA A 176 -7.89 11.74 -8.99
C ALA A 176 -7.72 11.33 -10.46
N GLY A 177 -8.81 11.19 -11.22
CA GLY A 177 -8.74 10.63 -12.57
C GLY A 177 -8.46 9.11 -12.59
N ARG A 178 -8.22 8.55 -13.78
CA ARG A 178 -7.89 7.13 -13.95
C ARG A 178 -6.40 6.89 -13.80
N LEU A 179 -6.02 5.93 -12.96
CA LEU A 179 -4.62 5.55 -12.68
C LEU A 179 -4.18 4.27 -13.44
N VAL A 180 -4.82 3.95 -14.58
CA VAL A 180 -4.71 2.65 -15.27
C VAL A 180 -4.01 2.72 -16.62
#